data_AF-A0A2I2KP28-F1
#
_entry.id   AF-A0A2I2KP28-F1
#
_cell.length_a   1.000
_cell.length_b   1.000
_cell.length_c   1.000
_cell.angle_alpha   90.00
_cell.angle_beta   90.00
_cell.angle_gamma   90.00
#
_symmetry.space_group_name_H-M   'P 1'
#
loop_
_entity.id
_entity.type
_entity.pdbx_description
1 polymer ?
#
loop_
_entity_poly.entity_id
_entity_poly.type
_entity_poly.pdbx_seq_one_letter_code
_entity_poly.pdbx_strand_id
1 'polypeptide(L)'
;MRCGEVWWADFGERRPVVLLSEPSNATFQAMHIVEPATVDITGVGLEVALGSADGLPLEGVVRVAFPRPGRVPCTWLTTVTEQDLIERAGALSESKVGQIREALRLSEVLPQA
;
A
#
# COMPACT_ATOMS: atom_id res chain seq x y z
N MET A 1 -1.56 -12.81 -10.45
CA MET A 1 -1.25 -11.61 -9.65
C MET A 1 -0.10 -11.94 -8.70
N ARG A 2 0.84 -11.02 -8.47
CA ARG A 2 2.05 -11.25 -7.66
C ARG A 2 2.34 -10.09 -6.73
N CYS A 3 3.11 -10.36 -5.67
CA CYS A 3 3.63 -9.31 -4.81
C CYS A 3 4.40 -8.24 -5.61
N GLY A 4 4.17 -6.96 -5.30
CA GLY A 4 4.79 -5.81 -5.94
C GLY A 4 4.05 -5.30 -7.19
N GLU A 5 3.09 -6.06 -7.72
CA GLU A 5 2.24 -5.56 -8.80
C GLU A 5 1.30 -4.47 -8.30
N VAL A 6 1.11 -3.45 -9.13
CA VAL A 6 0.14 -2.37 -8.90
C VAL A 6 -1.06 -2.59 -9.81
N TRP A 7 -2.24 -2.53 -9.21
CA TRP A 7 -3.52 -2.82 -9.85
C TRP A 7 -4.53 -1.73 -9.55
N TRP A 8 -5.38 -1.44 -10.52
CA TRP A 8 -6.63 -0.75 -10.27
C TRP A 8 -7.65 -1.75 -9.74
N ALA A 9 -8.20 -1.47 -8.57
CA ALA A 9 -9.18 -2.30 -7.91
C ALA A 9 -10.53 -1.58 -7.77
N ASP A 10 -11.62 -2.34 -7.74
CA ASP A 10 -12.98 -1.84 -7.52
C ASP A 10 -13.39 -1.99 -6.06
N PHE A 11 -13.67 -0.87 -5.40
CA PHE A 11 -14.24 -0.85 -4.05
C PHE A 11 -15.61 -0.14 -4.02
N GLY A 12 -16.35 -0.16 -5.14
CA GLY A 12 -17.44 0.76 -5.43
C GLY A 12 -16.95 2.07 -6.07
N GLU A 13 -15.64 2.27 -6.08
CA GLU A 13 -14.91 3.26 -6.85
C GLU A 13 -13.53 2.69 -7.20
N ARG A 14 -12.98 3.14 -8.33
CA ARG A 14 -11.71 2.63 -8.85
C ARG A 14 -10.53 3.24 -8.08
N ARG A 15 -9.78 2.42 -7.33
CA ARG A 15 -8.60 2.86 -6.57
C ARG A 15 -7.36 2.04 -6.92
N PRO A 16 -6.18 2.67 -7.03
CA PRO A 16 -4.95 1.93 -7.24
C PRO A 16 -4.47 1.29 -5.94
N VAL A 17 -4.02 0.03 -6.02
CA VAL A 17 -3.47 -0.73 -4.91
C VAL A 17 -2.17 -1.42 -5.31
N VAL A 18 -1.24 -1.56 -4.37
CA VAL A 18 -0.06 -2.42 -4.51
C VAL A 18 -0.29 -3.72 -3.75
N LEU A 19 -0.05 -4.86 -4.40
CA LEU A 19 -0.11 -6.17 -3.76
C LEU A 19 1.16 -6.40 -2.92
N LEU A 20 1.02 -6.82 -1.67
CA LEU A 20 2.11 -6.99 -0.71
C LEU A 20 2.40 -8.44 -0.35
N SER A 21 1.48 -9.34 -0.67
CA SER A 21 1.60 -10.78 -0.48
C SER A 21 1.30 -11.54 -1.76
N GLU A 22 1.77 -12.78 -1.79
CA GLU A 22 1.21 -13.80 -2.67
C GLU A 22 -0.23 -14.16 -2.22
N PRO A 23 -1.06 -14.74 -3.09
CA PRO A 23 -2.42 -15.09 -2.72
C PRO A 23 -2.43 -16.16 -1.63
N SER A 24 -3.23 -15.93 -0.58
CA SER A 24 -3.54 -16.89 0.47
C SER A 24 -5.05 -17.02 0.57
N ASN A 25 -5.58 -18.23 0.43
CA ASN A 25 -7.03 -18.48 0.39
C ASN A 25 -7.79 -17.57 -0.60
N ALA A 26 -7.24 -17.40 -1.81
CA ALA A 26 -7.79 -16.51 -2.86
C ALA A 26 -7.85 -15.00 -2.50
N THR A 27 -7.09 -14.58 -1.49
CA THR A 27 -6.98 -13.18 -1.07
C THR A 27 -5.53 -12.69 -1.07
N PHE A 28 -5.33 -11.40 -1.25
CA PHE A 28 -4.05 -10.72 -1.22
C PHE A 28 -4.09 -9.62 -0.16
N GLN A 29 -3.00 -9.44 0.57
CA GLN A 29 -2.75 -8.20 1.30
C GLN A 29 -2.34 -7.12 0.31
N ALA A 30 -2.98 -5.95 0.39
CA ALA A 30 -2.72 -4.85 -0.50
C ALA A 30 -2.75 -3.51 0.23
N MET A 31 -2.08 -2.49 -0.31
CA MET A 31 -2.19 -1.13 0.18
C MET A 31 -2.72 -0.20 -0.89
N HIS A 32 -3.63 0.70 -0.52
CA HIS A 32 -4.06 1.76 -1.42
C HIS A 32 -2.93 2.74 -1.68
N ILE A 33 -2.81 3.15 -2.94
CA ILE A 33 -2.02 4.31 -3.36
C ILE A 33 -2.97 5.50 -3.30
N VAL A 34 -2.60 6.51 -2.54
CA VAL A 34 -3.43 7.68 -2.23
C VAL A 34 -2.67 8.97 -2.54
N GLU A 35 -3.38 10.10 -2.58
CA GLU A 35 -2.76 11.42 -2.68
C GLU A 35 -1.82 11.68 -1.48
N PRO A 36 -0.67 12.35 -1.68
CA PRO A 36 0.23 12.76 -0.59
C PRO A 36 -0.46 13.65 0.45
N ALA A 37 0.05 13.65 1.68
CA ALA A 37 -0.49 14.53 2.70
C ALA A 37 -0.13 15.98 2.39
N THR A 38 -1.09 16.89 2.55
CA THR A 38 -0.87 18.33 2.39
C THR A 38 -0.40 19.02 3.68
N VAL A 39 -0.19 18.25 4.75
CA VAL A 39 0.25 18.70 6.07
C VAL A 39 1.41 17.84 6.56
N ASP A 40 2.20 18.37 7.49
CA ASP A 40 3.28 17.59 8.10
C ASP A 40 2.70 16.44 8.93
N ILE A 41 3.04 15.21 8.54
CA ILE A 41 2.65 13.97 9.21
C ILE A 41 3.79 13.37 10.04
N THR A 42 4.88 14.12 10.23
CA THR A 42 6.04 13.66 10.99
C THR A 42 5.63 13.16 12.37
N GLY A 43 6.02 11.92 12.67
CA GLY A 43 5.72 11.24 13.92
C GLY A 43 4.32 10.61 14.00
N VAL A 44 3.34 10.98 13.17
CA VAL A 44 2.03 10.30 13.12
C VAL A 44 1.97 9.22 12.05
N GLY A 45 2.87 9.27 11.07
CA GLY A 45 2.97 8.28 10.02
C GLY A 45 4.14 8.54 9.09
N LEU A 46 4.20 7.73 8.04
CA LEU A 46 5.19 7.80 6.98
C LEU A 46 4.49 7.60 5.63
N GLU A 47 5.02 8.27 4.61
CA GLU A 47 4.62 8.09 3.22
C GLU A 47 5.79 7.54 2.41
N VAL A 48 5.52 6.51 1.62
CA VAL A 48 6.42 6.01 0.58
C VAL A 48 5.90 6.50 -0.76
N ALA A 49 6.62 7.42 -1.39
CA ALA A 49 6.27 7.95 -2.70
C ALA A 49 6.42 6.89 -3.79
N LEU A 50 5.41 6.83 -4.66
CA LEU A 50 5.29 5.93 -5.81
C LEU A 50 4.94 6.76 -7.04
N GLY A 51 5.57 6.45 -8.16
CA GLY A 51 5.39 7.26 -9.36
C GLY A 51 5.98 6.68 -10.63
N SER A 52 6.09 7.54 -11.63
CA SER A 52 6.78 7.30 -12.90
C SER A 52 8.20 6.76 -12.72
N ALA A 53 8.94 7.24 -11.71
CA ALA A 53 10.27 6.74 -11.37
C ALA A 53 10.28 5.27 -10.92
N ASP A 54 9.14 4.74 -10.47
CA ASP A 54 8.95 3.34 -10.10
C ASP A 54 8.27 2.51 -11.20
N GLY A 55 8.12 3.08 -12.40
CA GLY A 55 7.50 2.41 -13.55
C GLY A 55 5.96 2.40 -13.52
N LEU A 56 5.33 3.32 -12.77
CA LEU A 56 3.88 3.45 -12.71
C LEU A 56 3.36 4.57 -13.61
N PRO A 57 2.15 4.43 -14.19
CA PRO A 57 1.48 5.47 -14.96
C PRO A 57 0.72 6.47 -14.07
N LEU A 58 0.87 6.38 -12.76
CA LEU A 58 0.20 7.20 -11.75
C LEU A 58 1.22 7.68 -10.72
N GLU A 59 0.88 8.77 -10.03
CA GLU A 59 1.65 9.32 -8.92
C GLU A 59 0.83 9.17 -7.63
N GLY A 60 1.52 8.99 -6.49
CA GLY A 60 0.87 8.93 -5.18
C GLY A 60 1.79 8.42 -4.10
N VAL A 61 1.21 8.07 -2.96
CA VAL A 61 1.92 7.51 -1.81
C VAL A 61 1.23 6.28 -1.28
N VAL A 62 2.04 5.37 -0.74
CA VAL A 62 1.58 4.41 0.27
C VAL A 62 1.77 5.06 1.64
N ARG A 63 0.68 5.21 2.39
CA ARG A 63 0.69 5.85 3.71
C ARG A 63 0.47 4.86 4.84
N VAL A 64 1.35 4.91 5.82
CA VAL A 64 1.30 4.07 7.02
C VAL A 64 1.20 4.96 8.26
N ALA A 65 0.27 4.66 9.17
CA ALA A 65 0.09 5.40 10.41
C ALA A 65 0.85 4.73 11.56
N PHE A 66 1.52 5.51 12.40
CA PHE A 66 2.17 5.00 13.60
C PHE A 66 1.18 4.86 14.77
N PRO A 67 1.25 3.76 15.56
CA PRO A 67 0.43 3.59 16.75
C PRO A 67 0.68 4.71 17.74
N ARG A 68 -0.39 5.27 18.31
CA ARG A 68 -0.31 6.27 19.39
C ARG A 68 -1.44 6.07 20.39
N PRO A 69 -1.19 6.25 21.70
CA PRO A 69 -2.24 6.23 22.70
C PRO A 69 -3.38 7.19 22.34
N GLY A 70 -4.62 6.69 22.38
CA GLY A 70 -5.82 7.48 22.07
C GLY A 70 -6.05 7.79 20.59
N ARG A 71 -5.33 7.14 19.66
CA ARG A 71 -5.57 7.24 18.21
C ARG A 71 -5.79 5.87 17.59
N VAL A 72 -6.71 5.80 16.62
CA VAL A 72 -6.88 4.63 15.76
C VAL A 72 -5.95 4.79 14.56
N PRO A 73 -5.00 3.86 14.31
CA PRO A 73 -4.16 3.92 13.13
C PRO A 73 -5.02 3.80 11.86
N CYS A 74 -4.92 4.76 10.95
CA CYS A 74 -5.56 4.71 9.63
C CYS A 74 -4.52 4.30 8.57
N THR A 75 -3.99 3.09 8.69
CA THR A 75 -3.14 2.51 7.65
C THR A 75 -4.04 2.00 6.53
N TRP A 76 -3.76 2.40 5.28
CA TRP A 76 -4.55 2.01 4.10
C TRP A 76 -4.28 0.57 3.64
N LEU A 77 -4.04 -0.33 4.58
CA LEU A 77 -3.90 -1.76 4.34
C LEU A 77 -5.29 -2.36 4.19
N THR A 78 -5.46 -3.20 3.17
CA THR A 78 -6.71 -3.85 2.84
C THR A 78 -6.46 -5.28 2.36
N THR A 79 -7.52 -6.06 2.33
CA THR A 79 -7.54 -7.39 1.73
C THR A 79 -8.36 -7.33 0.45
N VAL A 80 -7.81 -7.83 -0.64
CA VAL A 80 -8.48 -7.91 -1.95
C VAL A 80 -8.52 -9.35 -2.44
N THR A 81 -9.48 -9.66 -3.28
CA THR A 81 -9.60 -10.90 -4.05
C THR A 81 -9.18 -10.66 -5.50
N GLU A 82 -9.05 -11.73 -6.29
CA GLU A 82 -8.83 -11.58 -7.73
C GLU A 82 -9.98 -10.84 -8.43
N GLN A 83 -11.20 -10.92 -7.90
CA GLN A 83 -12.39 -10.28 -8.48
C GLN A 83 -12.40 -8.77 -8.29
N ASP A 84 -11.75 -8.28 -7.24
CA ASP A 84 -11.64 -6.84 -6.97
C ASP A 84 -10.62 -6.18 -7.92
N LEU A 85 -9.71 -6.94 -8.53
CA LEU A 85 -8.59 -6.44 -9.33
C LEU A 85 -8.97 -6.36 -10.81
N ILE A 86 -9.11 -5.14 -11.33
CA ILE A 86 -9.63 -4.87 -12.68
C ILE A 86 -8.49 -4.82 -13.73
N GLU A 87 -7.50 -3.97 -13.51
CA GLU A 87 -6.48 -3.63 -14.52
C GLU A 87 -5.10 -3.48 -13.88
N ARG A 88 -4.10 -4.18 -14.42
CA ARG A 88 -2.71 -4.04 -13.97
C ARG A 88 -2.11 -2.72 -14.46
N ALA A 89 -1.72 -1.85 -13.53
CA ALA A 89 -1.10 -0.56 -13.82
C ALA A 89 0.43 -0.64 -13.97
N GLY A 90 1.08 -1.60 -13.30
CA GLY A 90 2.54 -1.72 -13.33
C GLY A 90 3.06 -2.71 -12.31
N ALA A 91 4.37 -2.70 -12.07
CA ALA A 91 4.98 -3.44 -10.97
C ALA A 91 6.17 -2.67 -10.42
N LEU A 92 6.25 -2.63 -9.09
CA LEU A 92 7.34 -2.01 -8.35
C LEU A 92 8.57 -2.91 -8.36
N SER A 93 9.75 -2.31 -8.26
CA SER A 93 10.98 -3.03 -7.98
C SER A 93 10.96 -3.66 -6.58
N GLU A 94 11.72 -4.74 -6.39
CA GLU A 94 11.87 -5.38 -5.07
C GLU A 94 12.36 -4.41 -4.00
N SER A 95 13.26 -3.49 -4.37
CA SER A 95 13.75 -2.42 -3.48
C SER A 95 12.61 -1.53 -2.99
N LYS A 96 11.71 -1.10 -3.90
CA LYS A 96 10.58 -0.25 -3.55
C LYS A 96 9.54 -0.99 -2.70
N VAL A 97 9.26 -2.26 -3.00
CA VAL A 97 8.44 -3.14 -2.14
C VAL A 97 9.07 -3.29 -0.76
N GLY A 98 10.40 -3.41 -0.68
CA GLY A 98 11.14 -3.44 0.58
C GLY A 98 10.94 -2.19 1.44
N GLN A 99 10.92 -1.00 0.83
CA GLN A 99 10.62 0.26 1.54
C GLN A 99 9.21 0.27 2.13
N ILE A 100 8.21 -0.21 1.38
CA ILE A 100 6.82 -0.32 1.88
C ILE A 100 6.75 -1.30 3.06
N ARG A 101 7.39 -2.45 2.95
CA ARG A 101 7.42 -3.45 4.04
C ARG A 101 8.12 -2.91 5.29
N GLU A 102 9.18 -2.12 5.12
CA GLU A 102 9.85 -1.46 6.24
C GLU A 102 8.94 -0.42 6.90
N ALA A 103 8.23 0.39 6.12
CA ALA A 103 7.26 1.33 6.66
C ALA A 103 6.16 0.63 7.47
N LEU A 104 5.66 -0.53 6.99
CA LEU A 104 4.69 -1.35 7.72
C LEU A 104 5.27 -1.93 9.01
N ARG A 105 6.52 -2.40 9.01
CA ARG A 105 7.19 -2.88 10.22
C ARG A 105 7.32 -1.77 11.28
N LEU A 106 7.73 -0.57 10.86
CA LEU A 106 7.86 0.58 11.77
C LEU A 106 6.52 1.03 12.37
N SER A 107 5.40 0.65 11.76
CA SER A 107 4.06 0.93 12.26
C SER A 107 3.46 -0.13 13.16
N GLU A 108 4.19 -1.22 13.43
CA GLU A 108 3.70 -2.37 14.21
C GLU A 108 2.41 -3.02 13.65
N VAL A 109 2.04 -2.69 12.40
CA VAL A 109 0.87 -3.26 11.71
C VAL A 109 1.11 -4.71 11.29
N LEU A 110 2.37 -5.12 11.15
CA LEU A 110 2.76 -6.53 11.03
C LEU A 110 3.44 -6.97 12.34
N PRO A 111 3.04 -8.10 12.95
CA PRO A 111 3.70 -8.60 14.15
C PRO A 111 5.19 -8.87 13.87
N GLN A 112 6.03 -8.60 14.87
CA GLN A 112 7.42 -9.04 14.88
C GLN A 112 7.41 -10.58 14.79
N ALA A 113 8.12 -11.13 13.79
CA ALA A 113 8.28 -12.57 13.63
C ALA A 113 9.13 -13.17 14.77
#